data_AF-K2QGM6-F1
#
_entry.id   AF-K2QGM6-F1
#
_cell.length_a   1.000
_cell.length_b   1.000
_cell.length_c   1.000
_cell.angle_alpha   90.00
_cell.angle_beta   90.00
_cell.angle_gamma   90.00
#
_symmetry.space_group_name_H-M   'P 1'
#
loop_
_entity.id
_entity.type
_entity.pdbx_description
1 polymer ?
#
loop_
_entity_poly.entity_id
_entity_poly.type
_entity_poly.pdbx_seq_one_letter_code
_entity_poly.pdbx_strand_id
1 'polypeptide(L)'
;MTSSKPIIVLKTADNWDEWYFIIQSRAKKYDIFDYIDPSKPDKPAQPLEPTEPPEPTDNEPAHAWDRYKIRMRTYERKIKQYEKLRKEINDLSTVIEDS
;
A
#
# COMPACT_ATOMS: atom_id res chain seq x y z
N MET A 1 -9.49 -14.82 16.89
CA MET A 1 -9.96 -15.61 15.73
C MET A 1 -8.88 -15.55 14.66
N THR A 2 -8.16 -16.64 14.45
CA THR A 2 -7.11 -16.75 13.43
C THR A 2 -7.77 -16.93 12.07
N SER A 3 -7.89 -15.83 11.32
CA SER A 3 -8.35 -15.86 9.93
C SER A 3 -7.35 -16.64 9.10
N SER A 4 -7.63 -17.92 8.85
CA SER A 4 -6.91 -18.75 7.89
C SER A 4 -7.01 -18.08 6.52
N LYS A 5 -5.87 -17.63 5.96
CA LYS A 5 -5.82 -17.11 4.59
C LYS A 5 -6.06 -18.31 3.66
N PRO A 6 -7.07 -18.28 2.77
CA PRO A 6 -7.22 -19.35 1.78
C PRO A 6 -6.01 -19.32 0.85
N ILE A 7 -5.23 -20.40 0.86
CA ILE A 7 -4.13 -20.65 -0.07
C ILE A 7 -4.74 -21.32 -1.31
N ILE A 8 -4.58 -20.70 -2.48
CA ILE A 8 -5.09 -21.24 -3.75
C ILE A 8 -3.94 -21.97 -4.43
N VAL A 9 -4.11 -23.28 -4.66
CA VAL A 9 -3.14 -24.09 -5.39
C VAL A 9 -3.56 -24.15 -6.85
N LEU A 10 -2.74 -23.62 -7.76
CA LEU A 10 -3.04 -23.54 -9.19
C LEU A 10 -2.74 -24.89 -9.88
N LYS A 11 -3.74 -25.79 -10.03
CA LYS A 11 -3.58 -27.11 -10.68
C LYS A 11 -4.23 -27.20 -12.06
N THR A 12 -5.27 -26.44 -12.31
CA THR A 12 -6.08 -26.48 -13.54
C THR A 12 -6.42 -25.06 -14.01
N ALA A 13 -6.87 -24.94 -15.27
CA ALA A 13 -7.26 -23.65 -15.86
C ALA A 13 -8.31 -22.90 -15.02
N ASP A 14 -9.31 -23.61 -14.48
CA ASP A 14 -10.36 -23.03 -13.63
C ASP A 14 -9.80 -22.37 -12.36
N ASN A 15 -8.66 -22.85 -11.85
CA ASN A 15 -8.02 -22.28 -10.66
C ASN A 15 -7.43 -20.89 -10.95
N TRP A 16 -7.14 -20.56 -12.22
CA TRP A 16 -6.67 -19.24 -12.62
C TRP A 16 -7.76 -18.19 -12.57
N ASP A 17 -8.98 -18.53 -12.96
CA ASP A 17 -10.13 -17.61 -12.90
C ASP A 17 -10.51 -17.31 -11.45
N GLU A 18 -10.55 -18.35 -10.60
CA GLU A 18 -10.80 -18.19 -9.16
C GLU A 18 -9.70 -17.37 -8.48
N TRP A 19 -8.43 -17.65 -8.82
CA TRP A 19 -7.30 -16.86 -8.36
C TRP A 19 -7.41 -15.39 -8.76
N TYR A 20 -7.67 -15.12 -10.04
CA TYR A 20 -7.79 -13.75 -10.55
C TYR A 20 -8.93 -13.00 -9.86
N PHE A 21 -10.07 -13.66 -9.65
CA PHE A 21 -11.21 -13.08 -8.94
C PHE A 21 -10.85 -12.73 -7.48
N ILE A 22 -10.14 -13.61 -6.77
CA ILE A 22 -9.74 -13.36 -5.38
C ILE A 22 -8.72 -12.22 -5.29
N ILE A 23 -7.73 -12.19 -6.17
CA ILE A 23 -6.74 -11.11 -6.26
C ILE A 23 -7.44 -9.78 -6.56
N GLN A 24 -8.31 -9.74 -7.57
CA GLN A 24 -9.05 -8.54 -7.95
C GLN A 24 -9.95 -8.05 -6.80
N SER A 25 -10.68 -8.96 -6.15
CA SER A 25 -11.59 -8.62 -5.05
C SER A 25 -10.84 -8.03 -3.85
N ARG A 26 -9.71 -8.64 -3.45
CA ARG A 26 -8.86 -8.10 -2.37
C ARG A 26 -8.27 -6.75 -2.74
N ALA A 27 -7.73 -6.62 -3.94
CA ALA A 27 -7.11 -5.38 -4.37
C ALA A 27 -8.12 -4.22 -4.48
N LYS A 28 -9.35 -4.49 -4.93
CA LYS A 28 -10.45 -3.50 -4.91
C LYS A 28 -10.85 -3.12 -3.48
N LYS A 29 -10.93 -4.07 -2.55
CA LYS A 29 -11.25 -3.82 -1.14
C LYS A 29 -10.26 -2.86 -0.47
N TYR A 30 -8.98 -2.94 -0.85
CA TYR A 30 -7.91 -2.10 -0.31
C TYR A 30 -7.56 -0.89 -1.18
N ASP A 31 -8.31 -0.66 -2.26
CA ASP A 31 -8.08 0.44 -3.22
C ASP A 31 -6.65 0.43 -3.81
N ILE A 32 -6.12 -0.78 -4.05
CA ILE A 32 -4.80 -1.01 -4.65
C ILE A 32 -4.88 -1.72 -6.01
N PHE A 33 -6.08 -1.95 -6.54
CA PHE A 33 -6.24 -2.64 -7.83
C PHE A 33 -5.49 -1.93 -8.96
N ASP A 34 -5.41 -0.60 -8.90
CA ASP A 34 -4.64 0.21 -9.85
C ASP A 34 -3.16 -0.17 -9.93
N TYR A 35 -2.59 -0.76 -8.87
CA TYR A 35 -1.19 -1.21 -8.83
C TYR A 35 -0.95 -2.54 -9.57
N ILE A 36 -2.00 -3.30 -9.82
CA ILE A 36 -1.93 -4.67 -10.36
C ILE A 36 -2.84 -4.87 -11.58
N ASP A 37 -3.47 -3.81 -12.08
CA ASP A 37 -4.44 -3.86 -13.17
C ASP A 37 -3.74 -4.24 -14.49
N PRO A 38 -4.01 -5.44 -15.05
CA PRO A 38 -3.37 -5.89 -16.28
C PRO A 38 -3.90 -5.17 -17.52
N SER A 39 -5.01 -4.44 -17.42
CA SER A 39 -5.58 -3.69 -18.55
C SER A 39 -4.83 -2.39 -18.82
N LYS A 40 -4.05 -1.90 -17.85
CA LYS A 40 -3.24 -0.69 -18.00
C LYS A 40 -1.92 -1.04 -18.69
N PRO A 41 -1.57 -0.36 -19.79
CA PRO A 41 -0.32 -0.64 -20.52
C PRO A 41 0.92 -0.20 -19.73
N ASP A 42 0.76 0.81 -18.88
CA ASP A 42 1.85 1.40 -18.10
C ASP A 42 1.89 0.83 -16.69
N LYS A 43 3.12 0.59 -16.21
CA LYS A 43 3.33 0.24 -14.81
C LYS A 43 2.97 1.44 -13.94
N PRO A 44 2.11 1.26 -12.93
CA PRO A 44 1.73 2.34 -12.03
C PRO A 44 2.95 2.86 -11.28
N ALA A 45 2.99 4.17 -11.04
CA ALA A 45 4.04 4.77 -10.25
C ALA A 45 4.03 4.13 -8.85
N GLN A 46 5.18 3.70 -8.37
CA GLN A 46 5.26 3.15 -7.02
C GLN A 46 4.92 4.23 -5.99
N PRO A 47 4.27 3.84 -4.87
CA PRO A 47 4.00 4.78 -3.79
C PRO A 47 5.31 5.37 -3.31
N LEU A 48 5.37 6.70 -3.22
CA LEU A 48 6.56 7.36 -2.71
C LEU A 48 6.49 7.42 -1.18
N GLU A 49 7.59 7.04 -0.55
CA GLU A 49 7.76 7.26 0.87
C GLU A 49 7.70 8.77 1.15
N PRO A 50 6.82 9.23 2.06
CA PRO A 50 6.77 10.64 2.42
C PRO A 50 8.10 11.10 3.01
N THR A 51 8.51 12.31 2.66
CA THR A 51 9.72 12.91 3.25
C THR A 51 9.36 13.57 4.58
N GLU A 52 10.16 13.28 5.60
CA GLU A 52 10.05 13.95 6.90
C GLU A 52 10.34 15.46 6.72
N PRO A 53 9.49 16.34 7.25
CA PRO A 53 9.74 17.78 7.18
C PRO A 53 10.97 18.14 8.03
N PRO A 54 11.80 19.10 7.59
CA PRO A 54 12.98 19.51 8.35
C PRO A 54 12.57 20.20 9.65
N GLU A 55 13.30 19.90 10.72
CA GLU A 55 13.14 20.55 12.01
C GLU A 55 13.63 22.01 11.95
N PRO A 56 12.86 22.97 12.52
CA PRO A 56 13.30 24.35 12.66
C PRO A 56 14.58 24.47 13.48
N THR A 57 15.39 25.48 13.18
CA THR A 57 16.53 25.85 14.04
C THR A 57 16.13 26.91 15.05
N ASP A 58 16.87 27.03 16.15
CA ASP A 58 16.60 28.04 17.20
C ASP A 58 16.68 29.49 16.70
N ASN A 59 17.32 29.72 15.55
CA ASN A 59 17.41 31.03 14.89
C ASN A 59 16.16 31.38 14.07
N GLU A 60 15.22 30.45 13.91
CA GLU A 60 13.99 30.69 13.16
C GLU A 60 12.90 31.36 14.01
N PRO A 61 12.01 32.15 13.38
CA PRO A 61 10.93 32.80 14.10
C PRO A 61 9.96 31.78 14.74
N ALA A 62 9.35 32.11 15.88
CA ALA A 62 8.51 31.21 16.68
C ALA A 62 7.42 30.47 15.88
N HIS A 63 6.85 31.11 14.87
CA HIS A 63 5.84 30.52 14.00
C HIS A 63 6.38 29.37 13.10
N ALA A 64 7.70 29.21 12.97
CA ALA A 64 8.35 28.10 12.26
C ALA A 64 8.08 26.78 12.97
N TRP A 65 8.13 26.76 14.30
CA TRP A 65 7.77 25.61 15.13
C TRP A 65 6.29 25.22 14.97
N ASP A 66 5.39 26.20 14.86
CA ASP A 66 3.98 25.92 14.63
C ASP A 66 3.72 25.33 13.23
N ARG A 67 4.39 25.86 12.19
CA ARG A 67 4.34 25.26 10.85
C ARG A 67 4.93 23.85 10.83
N TYR A 68 6.03 23.62 11.53
CA TYR A 68 6.66 22.31 11.64
C TYR A 68 5.71 21.29 12.27
N LYS A 69 5.04 21.62 13.37
CA LYS A 69 4.03 20.75 14.00
C LYS A 69 2.90 20.36 13.04
N ILE A 70 2.42 21.29 12.21
CA ILE A 70 1.38 21.02 11.21
C ILE A 70 1.91 20.09 10.11
N ARG A 71 3.13 20.35 9.62
CA ARG A 71 3.79 19.50 8.62
C ARG A 71 4.03 18.10 9.16
N MET A 72 4.48 17.96 10.41
CA MET A 72 4.68 16.68 11.08
C MET A 72 3.38 15.88 11.20
N ARG A 73 2.28 16.50 11.64
CA ARG A 73 0.97 15.82 11.66
C ARG A 73 0.53 15.33 10.28
N THR A 74 0.87 16.09 9.23
CA THR A 74 0.56 15.71 7.85
C THR A 74 1.44 14.56 7.39
N TYR A 75 2.73 14.62 7.70
CA TYR A 75 3.71 13.57 7.45
C TYR A 75 3.30 12.25 8.14
N GLU A 76 2.95 12.28 9.43
CA GLU A 76 2.48 11.13 10.20
C GLU A 76 1.26 10.44 9.58
N ARG A 77 0.33 11.21 8.98
CA ARG A 77 -0.82 10.63 8.27
C ARG A 77 -0.38 9.97 6.97
N LYS A 78 0.49 10.65 6.20
CA LYS A 78 0.99 10.15 4.93
C LYS A 78 1.83 8.88 5.11
N ILE A 79 2.70 8.84 6.12
CA ILE A 79 3.56 7.66 6.36
C ILE A 79 2.72 6.45 6.76
N LYS A 80 1.69 6.63 7.61
CA LYS A 80 0.73 5.57 7.94
C LYS A 80 -0.02 5.05 6.71
N GLN A 81 -0.42 5.94 5.81
CA GLN A 81 -1.06 5.54 4.55
C GLN A 81 -0.10 4.77 3.65
N TYR A 82 1.13 5.25 3.51
CA TYR A 82 2.18 4.58 2.74
C TYR A 82 2.49 3.17 3.29
N GLU A 83 2.69 3.05 4.60
CA GLU A 83 2.94 1.77 5.27
C GLU A 83 1.76 0.80 5.10
N LYS A 84 0.52 1.28 5.26
CA LYS A 84 -0.67 0.47 5.03
C LYS A 84 -0.70 -0.05 3.60
N LEU A 85 -0.51 0.83 2.62
CA LEU A 85 -0.56 0.45 1.22
C LEU A 85 0.56 -0.54 0.84
N ARG A 86 1.78 -0.33 1.34
CA ARG A 86 2.90 -1.26 1.17
C ARG A 86 2.61 -2.63 1.79
N LYS A 87 1.98 -2.66 2.97
CA LYS A 87 1.56 -3.89 3.63
C LYS A 87 0.53 -4.65 2.82
N GLU A 88 -0.51 -3.98 2.30
CA GLU A 88 -1.56 -4.65 1.51
C GLU A 88 -1.02 -5.20 0.17
N ILE A 89 -0.12 -4.46 -0.49
CA ILE A 89 0.58 -4.95 -1.70
C ILE A 89 1.39 -6.21 -1.38
N ASN A 90 2.17 -6.18 -0.28
CA ASN A 90 2.92 -7.35 0.15
C ASN A 90 2.00 -8.52 0.53
N ASP A 91 0.89 -8.26 1.23
CA ASP A 91 -0.08 -9.30 1.59
C ASP A 91 -0.63 -10.00 0.34
N LEU A 92 -0.98 -9.22 -0.69
CA LEU A 92 -1.46 -9.72 -1.96
C LEU A 92 -0.42 -10.63 -2.66
N SER A 93 0.86 -10.27 -2.59
CA SER A 93 1.94 -11.10 -3.15
C SER A 93 2.08 -12.46 -2.47
N THR A 94 1.69 -12.56 -1.19
CA THR A 94 1.75 -13.81 -0.40
C THR A 94 0.53 -14.71 -0.58
N VAL A 95 -0.45 -14.33 -1.42
CA VAL A 95 -1.66 -15.14 -1.68
C VAL A 95 -1.37 -16.33 -2.61
N ILE A 96 -0.18 -16.37 -3.22
CA ILE A 96 0.22 -17.39 -4.20
C ILE A 96 1.32 -18.25 -3.59
N GLU A 97 1.05 -19.53 -3.43
CA GLU A 97 2.09 -20.55 -3.29
C GLU A 97 2.19 -21.28 -4.64
N ASP A 98 3.31 -21.10 -5.35
CA ASP A 98 3.67 -21.96 -6.49
C ASP A 98 4.03 -23.35 -5.93
N SER A 99 3.35 -24.39 -6.42
CA SER A 99 3.63 -25.80 -6.11
C SER A 99 4.56 -26.44 -7.14
#